data_AF-A0A3A8EFS5-F1
#
_entry.id   AF-A0A3A8EFS5-F1
#
_cell.length_a   1.000
_cell.length_b   1.000
_cell.length_c   1.000
_cell.angle_alpha   90.00
_cell.angle_beta   90.00
_cell.angle_gamma   90.00
#
_symmetry.space_group_name_H-M   'P 1'
#
loop_
_entity.id
_entity.type
_entity.pdbx_description
1 polymer ?
#
loop_
_entity_poly.entity_id
_entity_poly.type
_entity_poly.pdbx_seq_one_letter_code
_entity_poly.pdbx_strand_id
1 'polypeptide(L)'
;MNAYTKPFREDLGIDDAGFHRIRMGNTVYCVKDNLIYTLSADGQLTQVDESTLTAKSWIRRNVNEVLGFQKLTGRFIRKDRRGYVIDINGIQYLVPAGMDLTKNLDRNVFGRNAPVFYWSSMRQIKDGLLIPVAAEIVESLPFQTAVKSAVNPQRLIERAKRKHNNNRWHSRHECEQYKLKKNNTDAFGTTFK
;
A
#
# COMPACT_ATOMS: atom_id res chain seq x y z
N MET A 1 -10.43 38.54 -18.87
CA MET A 1 -10.46 37.11 -18.49
C MET A 1 -9.55 36.35 -19.45
N ASN A 2 -8.31 36.07 -19.07
CA ASN A 2 -7.41 35.28 -19.92
C ASN A 2 -7.66 33.80 -19.64
N ALA A 3 -8.26 33.13 -20.63
CA ALA A 3 -8.55 31.70 -20.60
C ALA A 3 -7.24 30.90 -20.47
N TYR A 4 -7.24 29.94 -19.53
CA TYR A 4 -6.23 28.89 -19.39
C TYR A 4 -6.22 28.02 -20.66
N THR A 5 -5.55 28.51 -21.70
CA THR A 5 -5.52 27.91 -23.04
C THR A 5 -4.39 26.91 -23.23
N LYS A 6 -3.47 26.80 -22.26
CA LYS A 6 -2.39 25.82 -22.29
C LYS A 6 -2.65 24.71 -21.28
N PRO A 7 -2.56 23.43 -21.69
CA PRO A 7 -2.67 22.33 -20.76
C PRO A 7 -1.50 22.41 -19.76
N PHE A 8 -1.78 22.14 -18.48
CA PHE A 8 -0.75 22.10 -17.43
C PHE A 8 0.36 21.08 -17.75
N ARG A 9 0.04 20.08 -18.58
CA ARG A 9 0.93 18.99 -18.99
C ARG A 9 0.88 18.81 -20.51
N GLU A 10 2.05 18.71 -21.12
CA GLU A 10 2.23 18.45 -22.54
C GLU A 10 3.31 17.38 -22.72
N ASP A 11 2.98 16.31 -23.45
CA ASP A 11 3.95 15.29 -23.83
C ASP A 11 4.74 15.79 -25.05
N LEU A 12 6.06 15.91 -24.90
CA LEU A 12 6.96 16.36 -25.96
C LEU A 12 7.62 15.18 -26.69
N GLY A 13 7.29 13.94 -26.31
CA GLY A 13 7.82 12.72 -26.91
C GLY A 13 9.24 12.38 -26.47
N ILE A 14 9.84 11.43 -27.18
CA ILE A 14 11.20 10.94 -26.94
C ILE A 14 12.18 11.76 -27.79
N ASP A 15 13.28 12.20 -27.19
CA ASP A 15 14.37 12.88 -27.90
C ASP A 15 15.40 11.91 -28.49
N ASP A 16 16.32 12.44 -29.31
CA ASP A 16 17.37 11.66 -29.97
C ASP A 16 18.32 10.95 -28.99
N ALA A 17 18.38 11.39 -27.73
CA ALA A 17 19.19 10.79 -26.67
C ALA A 17 18.41 9.72 -25.85
N GLY A 18 17.15 9.46 -26.22
CA GLY A 18 16.28 8.48 -25.58
C GLY A 18 15.64 8.95 -24.27
N PHE A 19 15.60 10.26 -24.00
CA PHE A 19 14.83 10.81 -22.89
C PHE A 19 13.41 11.13 -23.32
N HIS A 20 12.43 10.69 -22.53
CA HIS A 20 11.05 11.10 -22.71
C HIS A 20 10.83 12.46 -22.05
N ARG A 21 10.45 13.46 -22.84
CA ARG A 21 10.31 14.85 -22.39
C ARG A 21 8.85 15.18 -22.11
N ILE A 22 8.58 15.72 -20.94
CA ILE A 22 7.24 16.06 -20.48
C ILE A 22 7.27 17.48 -19.91
N ARG A 23 6.56 18.40 -20.53
CA ARG A 23 6.41 19.76 -20.02
C ARG A 23 5.30 19.80 -18.99
N MET A 24 5.61 20.32 -17.80
CA MET A 24 4.63 20.54 -16.73
C MET A 24 4.77 21.98 -16.24
N GLY A 25 3.78 22.81 -16.54
CA GLY A 25 3.89 24.26 -16.36
C GLY A 25 5.07 24.85 -17.15
N ASN A 26 5.99 25.51 -16.45
CA ASN A 26 7.19 26.11 -17.05
C ASN A 26 8.43 25.20 -17.03
N THR A 27 8.31 23.98 -16.49
CA THR A 27 9.45 23.08 -16.34
C THR A 27 9.32 21.91 -17.30
N VAL A 28 10.43 21.56 -17.97
CA VAL A 28 10.52 20.34 -18.78
C VAL A 28 11.19 19.27 -17.93
N TYR A 29 10.48 18.18 -17.71
CA TYR A 29 10.98 16.98 -17.06
C TYR A 29 11.41 15.98 -18.13
N CYS A 30 12.62 15.46 -18.01
CA CYS A 30 13.15 14.41 -18.87
C CYS A 30 13.19 13.10 -18.09
N VAL A 31 12.75 12.00 -18.69
CA VAL A 31 12.65 10.71 -18.00
C VAL A 31 13.38 9.64 -18.81
N LYS A 32 14.26 8.91 -18.12
CA LYS A 32 15.01 7.78 -18.69
C LYS A 32 15.39 6.83 -17.56
N ASP A 33 15.28 5.52 -17.80
CA ASP A 33 15.65 4.48 -16.83
C ASP A 33 15.03 4.67 -15.42
N ASN A 34 13.77 5.12 -15.37
CA ASN A 34 13.02 5.42 -14.14
C ASN A 34 13.59 6.58 -13.28
N LEU A 35 14.54 7.35 -13.84
CA LEU A 35 15.07 8.57 -13.27
C LEU A 35 14.39 9.78 -13.91
N ILE A 36 14.06 10.76 -13.08
CA ILE A 36 13.42 12.01 -13.51
C ILE A 36 14.45 13.12 -13.39
N TYR A 37 14.63 13.88 -14.45
CA TYR A 37 15.53 15.03 -14.54
C TYR A 37 14.73 16.29 -14.84
N THR A 38 15.22 17.45 -14.40
CA THR A 38 14.78 18.76 -14.91
C THR A 38 15.76 19.23 -15.97
N LEU A 39 15.24 19.72 -17.09
CA LEU A 39 16.01 20.38 -18.14
C LEU A 39 16.06 21.89 -17.87
N SER A 40 17.25 22.44 -17.69
CA SER A 40 17.44 23.90 -17.57
C SER A 40 17.34 24.61 -18.92
N ALA A 41 17.23 25.93 -18.91
CA ALA A 41 17.23 26.75 -20.13
C ALA A 41 18.52 26.58 -20.95
N ASP A 42 19.64 26.31 -20.27
CA ASP A 42 20.96 26.08 -20.86
C ASP A 42 21.15 24.64 -21.37
N GLY A 43 20.11 23.81 -21.32
CA GLY A 43 20.13 22.42 -21.78
C GLY A 43 20.76 21.43 -20.81
N GLN A 44 21.06 21.84 -19.56
CA GLN A 44 21.62 20.94 -18.55
C GLN A 44 20.53 20.08 -17.91
N LEU A 45 20.84 18.80 -17.69
CA LEU A 45 19.98 17.85 -16.99
C LEU A 45 20.42 17.71 -15.53
N THR A 46 19.53 18.08 -14.61
CA THR A 46 19.73 17.88 -13.18
C THR A 46 18.75 16.82 -12.69
N GLN A 47 19.25 15.76 -12.06
CA GLN A 47 18.38 14.72 -11.51
C GLN A 47 17.52 15.30 -10.37
N VAL A 48 16.24 14.98 -10.39
CA VAL A 48 15.32 15.31 -9.30
C VAL A 48 15.53 14.31 -8.16
N ASP A 49 15.84 14.82 -6.99
CA ASP A 49 16.02 14.03 -5.77
C ASP A 49 14.71 13.42 -5.27
N GLU A 50 14.81 12.25 -4.64
CA GLU A 50 13.63 11.52 -4.17
C GLU A 50 12.87 12.28 -3.06
N SER A 51 13.56 13.12 -2.27
CA SER A 51 12.91 14.02 -1.29
C SER A 51 11.98 15.02 -1.98
N THR A 52 12.43 15.65 -3.07
CA THR A 52 11.57 16.52 -3.89
C THR A 52 10.42 15.76 -4.54
N LEU A 53 10.66 14.55 -5.07
CA LEU A 53 9.59 13.73 -5.66
C LEU A 53 8.56 13.30 -4.61
N THR A 54 8.97 13.10 -3.36
CA THR A 54 8.07 12.81 -2.24
C THR A 54 7.23 14.03 -1.86
N ALA A 55 7.87 15.20 -1.72
CA ALA A 55 7.18 16.45 -1.39
C ALA A 55 6.24 16.93 -2.50
N LYS A 56 6.62 16.70 -3.76
CA LYS A 56 5.89 17.06 -4.98
C LYS A 56 5.47 15.81 -5.75
N SER A 57 4.71 14.94 -5.09
CA SER A 57 4.24 13.66 -5.64
C SER A 57 3.48 13.77 -6.98
N TRP A 58 2.92 14.94 -7.29
CA TRP A 58 2.28 15.22 -8.56
C TRP A 58 3.24 15.11 -9.77
N ILE A 59 4.55 15.33 -9.59
CA ILE A 59 5.55 15.20 -10.68
C ILE A 59 5.58 13.75 -11.15
N ARG A 60 5.88 12.82 -10.24
CA ARG A 60 5.95 11.38 -10.53
C ARG A 60 4.60 10.85 -11.03
N ARG A 61 3.47 11.37 -10.51
CA ARG A 61 2.14 11.01 -11.00
C ARG A 61 1.94 11.39 -12.48
N ASN A 62 2.27 12.62 -12.86
CA ASN A 62 2.11 13.08 -14.23
C ASN A 62 3.10 12.41 -15.20
N VAL A 63 4.33 12.15 -14.75
CA VAL A 63 5.30 11.35 -15.51
C VAL A 63 4.71 9.97 -15.79
N ASN A 64 4.23 9.29 -14.76
CA ASN A 64 3.67 7.96 -14.91
C ASN A 64 2.46 7.93 -15.85
N GLU A 65 1.57 8.92 -15.76
CA GLU A 65 0.40 9.02 -16.64
C GLU A 65 0.80 9.22 -18.12
N VAL A 66 1.83 10.03 -18.42
CA VAL A 66 2.29 10.27 -19.80
C VAL A 66 3.02 9.06 -20.37
N LEU A 67 3.87 8.44 -19.57
CA LEU A 67 4.60 7.23 -19.97
C LEU A 67 3.69 6.00 -20.07
N GLY A 68 2.39 6.15 -19.85
CA GLY A 68 1.43 5.04 -19.89
C GLY A 68 1.66 4.01 -18.78
N PHE A 69 2.39 4.37 -17.71
CA PHE A 69 2.48 3.54 -16.51
C PHE A 69 1.08 3.45 -15.91
N GLN A 70 0.41 2.34 -16.22
CA GLN A 70 -0.91 2.03 -15.72
C GLN A 70 -0.87 2.10 -14.20
N LYS A 71 -1.73 2.94 -13.61
CA LYS A 71 -1.88 3.01 -12.16
C LYS A 71 -2.14 1.60 -11.65
N LEU A 72 -1.25 1.08 -10.81
CA LEU A 72 -1.47 -0.22 -10.17
C LEU A 72 -2.64 -0.06 -9.20
N THR A 73 -3.74 -0.74 -9.49
CA THR A 73 -4.93 -0.76 -8.64
C THR A 73 -5.09 -2.16 -8.07
N GLY A 74 -5.01 -2.26 -6.75
CA GLY A 74 -5.17 -3.52 -6.04
C GLY A 74 -6.61 -3.72 -5.58
N ARG A 75 -7.15 -4.92 -5.80
CA ARG A 75 -8.45 -5.39 -5.28
C ARG A 75 -8.25 -6.62 -4.41
N PHE A 76 -8.89 -6.66 -3.24
CA PHE A 76 -8.94 -7.87 -2.43
C PHE A 76 -9.86 -8.92 -3.06
N ILE A 77 -9.39 -10.16 -3.15
CA ILE A 77 -10.16 -11.28 -3.70
C ILE A 77 -10.65 -12.20 -2.60
N ARG A 78 -9.73 -12.78 -1.82
CA ARG A 78 -10.07 -13.70 -0.73
C ARG A 78 -8.95 -13.85 0.28
N LYS A 79 -9.31 -14.38 1.45
CA LYS A 79 -8.34 -14.87 2.41
C LYS A 79 -7.89 -16.28 2.04
N ASP A 80 -6.61 -16.55 2.20
CA ASP A 80 -6.02 -17.88 2.07
C ASP A 80 -5.44 -18.32 3.41
N ARG A 81 -5.18 -19.62 3.59
CA ARG A 81 -4.48 -20.13 4.78
C ARG A 81 -3.09 -19.51 4.94
N ARG A 82 -2.44 -19.18 3.82
CA ARG A 82 -1.07 -18.63 3.78
C ARG A 82 -1.02 -17.11 3.77
N GLY A 83 -2.15 -16.41 3.71
CA GLY A 83 -2.18 -14.94 3.63
C GLY A 83 -3.42 -14.38 2.92
N TYR A 84 -3.22 -13.40 2.05
CA TYR A 84 -4.29 -12.72 1.31
C TYR A 84 -4.09 -12.88 -0.18
N VAL A 85 -5.15 -13.17 -0.91
CA VAL A 85 -5.16 -13.14 -2.38
C VAL A 85 -5.72 -11.80 -2.83
N ILE A 86 -4.95 -11.11 -3.66
CA ILE A 86 -5.32 -9.84 -4.27
C ILE A 86 -5.18 -9.92 -5.78
N ASP A 87 -5.88 -9.05 -6.48
CA ASP A 87 -5.72 -8.80 -7.91
C ASP A 87 -5.10 -7.41 -8.07
N ILE A 88 -4.04 -7.30 -8.88
CA ILE A 88 -3.47 -6.01 -9.29
C ILE A 88 -3.52 -5.98 -10.81
N ASN A 89 -4.41 -5.15 -11.35
CA ASN A 89 -4.62 -4.95 -12.78
C ASN A 89 -4.78 -6.28 -13.56
N GLY A 90 -5.59 -7.22 -13.03
CA GLY A 90 -5.87 -8.50 -13.68
C GLY A 90 -4.87 -9.62 -13.38
N ILE A 91 -3.83 -9.35 -12.59
CA ILE A 91 -2.88 -10.35 -12.13
C ILE A 91 -3.12 -10.66 -10.66
N GLN A 92 -3.32 -11.94 -10.34
CA GLN A 92 -3.52 -12.36 -8.95
C GLN A 92 -2.20 -12.64 -8.24
N TYR A 93 -2.12 -12.19 -6.99
CA TYR A 93 -0.98 -12.38 -6.11
C TYR A 93 -1.43 -12.95 -4.77
N LEU A 94 -0.67 -13.92 -4.27
CA LEU A 94 -0.69 -14.34 -2.88
C LEU A 94 0.29 -13.49 -2.09
N VAL A 95 -0.24 -12.74 -1.15
CA VAL A 95 0.47 -11.86 -0.23
C VAL A 95 0.61 -12.58 1.11
N PRO A 96 1.81 -13.11 1.45
CA PRO A 96 2.03 -13.74 2.73
C PRO A 96 2.05 -12.66 3.82
N ALA A 97 1.31 -12.93 4.90
CA ALA A 97 1.25 -12.02 6.03
C ALA A 97 1.31 -12.84 7.32
N GLY A 98 2.09 -12.35 8.29
CA GLY A 98 2.16 -12.95 9.62
C GLY A 98 0.82 -12.90 10.35
N MET A 99 0.63 -13.80 11.31
CA MET A 99 -0.59 -13.87 12.14
C MET A 99 -0.70 -12.72 13.16
N ASP A 100 0.39 -11.98 13.40
CA ASP A 100 0.42 -10.88 14.35
C ASP A 100 -0.17 -9.60 13.73
N LEU A 101 -1.34 -9.24 14.24
CA LEU A 101 -2.14 -8.09 13.80
C LEU A 101 -1.84 -6.82 14.62
N THR A 102 -0.81 -6.84 15.47
CA THR A 102 -0.94 -6.21 16.79
C THR A 102 -0.35 -4.82 16.99
N LYS A 103 0.42 -4.21 16.07
CA LYS A 103 0.72 -2.76 16.19
C LYS A 103 1.34 -2.18 14.91
N ASN A 104 0.86 -1.00 14.50
CA ASN A 104 1.50 -0.06 13.57
C ASN A 104 1.52 -0.39 12.06
N LEU A 105 0.43 -0.91 11.51
CA LEU A 105 0.30 -1.24 10.08
C LEU A 105 -0.32 -0.12 9.20
N ASP A 106 -0.98 0.85 9.82
CA ASP A 106 -1.76 1.88 9.10
C ASP A 106 -0.93 3.15 8.79
N ARG A 107 0.29 3.27 9.35
CA ARG A 107 1.29 4.27 8.95
C ARG A 107 2.35 3.60 8.08
N ASN A 108 2.92 4.34 7.12
CA ASN A 108 4.19 3.97 6.48
C ASN A 108 5.29 4.04 7.55
N VAL A 109 5.34 3.06 8.45
CA VAL A 109 6.35 2.97 9.50
C VAL A 109 7.55 2.23 8.91
N PHE A 110 8.59 2.98 8.56
CA PHE A 110 9.91 2.46 8.18
C PHE A 110 10.71 1.98 9.42
N GLY A 111 10.05 1.33 10.38
CA GLY A 111 10.66 0.89 11.63
C GLY A 111 11.02 -0.59 11.59
N ARG A 112 12.18 -0.95 12.16
CA ARG A 112 12.75 -2.32 12.19
C ARG A 112 11.81 -3.41 12.75
N ASN A 113 10.79 -3.01 13.52
CA ASN A 113 9.83 -3.89 14.20
C ASN A 113 8.36 -3.69 13.74
N ALA A 114 8.11 -2.98 12.63
CA ALA A 114 6.77 -2.90 12.06
C ALA A 114 6.36 -4.27 11.47
N PRO A 115 5.09 -4.71 11.53
CA PRO A 115 4.69 -5.97 10.91
C PRO A 115 4.84 -5.85 9.39
N VAL A 116 5.90 -6.46 8.85
CA VAL A 116 6.28 -6.32 7.44
C VAL A 116 5.47 -7.34 6.64
N PHE A 117 4.93 -6.93 5.49
CA PHE A 117 4.60 -7.92 4.47
C PHE A 117 5.87 -8.71 4.14
N TYR A 118 5.78 -10.02 4.00
CA TYR A 118 6.93 -10.81 3.55
C TYR A 118 7.06 -10.63 2.03
N TRP A 119 7.52 -9.45 1.63
CA TRP A 119 7.65 -9.01 0.25
C TRP A 119 8.41 -10.03 -0.60
N SER A 120 9.57 -10.49 -0.13
CA SER A 120 10.38 -11.53 -0.78
C SER A 120 9.69 -12.89 -0.93
N SER A 121 8.62 -13.13 -0.16
CA SER A 121 7.84 -14.36 -0.19
C SER A 121 6.56 -14.22 -1.04
N MET A 122 6.32 -13.07 -1.66
CA MET A 122 5.18 -12.90 -2.55
C MET A 122 5.20 -13.91 -3.69
N ARG A 123 4.00 -14.36 -4.07
CA ARG A 123 3.80 -15.29 -5.18
C ARG A 123 2.74 -14.73 -6.11
N GLN A 124 3.00 -14.79 -7.41
CA GLN A 124 1.97 -14.62 -8.43
C GLN A 124 1.21 -15.93 -8.60
N ILE A 125 -0.10 -15.84 -8.78
CA ILE A 125 -0.95 -16.97 -9.14
C ILE A 125 -1.11 -16.96 -10.66
N LYS A 126 -0.52 -17.94 -11.34
CA LYS A 126 -0.59 -18.10 -12.80
C LYS A 126 -0.98 -19.52 -13.13
N ASP A 127 -2.10 -19.70 -13.84
CA ASP A 127 -2.63 -21.02 -14.24
C ASP A 127 -2.78 -22.00 -13.05
N GLY A 128 -3.15 -21.48 -11.87
CA GLY A 128 -3.27 -22.25 -10.63
C GLY A 128 -1.95 -22.53 -9.89
N LEU A 129 -0.81 -22.17 -10.48
CA LEU A 129 0.52 -22.33 -9.89
C LEU A 129 0.96 -21.06 -9.15
N LEU A 130 1.78 -21.24 -8.10
CA LEU A 130 2.38 -20.16 -7.33
C LEU A 130 3.82 -19.92 -7.81
N ILE A 131 4.05 -18.80 -8.49
CA ILE A 131 5.34 -18.43 -9.07
C ILE A 131 5.96 -17.29 -8.25
N PRO A 132 7.29 -17.28 -7.99
CA PRO A 132 7.95 -16.13 -7.36
C PRO A 132 7.72 -14.85 -8.16
N VAL A 133 7.46 -13.75 -7.46
CA VAL A 133 7.41 -12.41 -8.10
C VAL A 133 8.84 -11.87 -8.17
N ALA A 134 9.19 -11.23 -9.29
CA ALA A 134 10.50 -10.58 -9.44
C ALA A 134 10.73 -9.50 -8.38
N ALA A 135 11.96 -9.41 -7.86
CA ALA A 135 12.33 -8.46 -6.80
C ALA A 135 12.03 -7.02 -7.22
N GLU A 136 12.35 -6.66 -8.46
CA GLU A 136 12.10 -5.34 -9.06
C GLU A 136 10.63 -4.89 -8.96
N ILE A 137 9.70 -5.82 -9.16
CA ILE A 137 8.26 -5.54 -9.07
C ILE A 137 7.86 -5.35 -7.61
N VAL A 138 8.29 -6.27 -6.74
CA VAL A 138 7.94 -6.29 -5.32
C VAL A 138 8.51 -5.08 -4.57
N GLU A 139 9.71 -4.65 -4.92
CA GLU A 139 10.40 -3.50 -4.33
C GLU A 139 9.87 -2.17 -4.85
N SER A 140 9.10 -2.17 -5.94
CA SER A 140 8.52 -0.96 -6.48
C SER A 140 7.46 -0.37 -5.52
N LEU A 141 7.63 0.91 -5.19
CA LEU A 141 6.69 1.65 -4.34
C LEU A 141 5.24 1.59 -4.88
N PRO A 142 4.97 1.76 -6.19
CA PRO A 142 3.61 1.69 -6.72
C PRO A 142 2.94 0.33 -6.46
N PHE A 143 3.70 -0.77 -6.62
CA PHE A 143 3.18 -2.11 -6.38
C PHE A 143 2.88 -2.32 -4.89
N GLN A 144 3.81 -1.96 -4.01
CA GLN A 144 3.58 -2.06 -2.57
C GLN A 144 2.38 -1.22 -2.11
N THR A 145 2.19 -0.03 -2.68
CA THR A 145 1.01 0.81 -2.41
C THR A 145 -0.28 0.11 -2.85
N ALA A 146 -0.31 -0.49 -4.03
CA ALA A 146 -1.48 -1.24 -4.53
C ALA A 146 -1.80 -2.47 -3.66
N VAL A 147 -0.78 -3.21 -3.23
CA VAL A 147 -0.92 -4.34 -2.30
C VAL A 147 -1.52 -3.86 -0.98
N LYS A 148 -0.95 -2.81 -0.39
CA LYS A 148 -1.41 -2.25 0.88
C LYS A 148 -2.84 -1.72 0.80
N SER A 149 -3.20 -1.03 -0.29
CA SER A 149 -4.56 -0.51 -0.47
C SER A 149 -5.60 -1.63 -0.54
N ALA A 150 -5.25 -2.79 -1.10
CA ALA A 150 -6.12 -3.96 -1.15
C ALA A 150 -6.22 -4.69 0.21
N VAL A 151 -5.08 -4.92 0.88
CA VAL A 151 -5.03 -5.82 2.05
C VAL A 151 -5.40 -5.11 3.36
N ASN A 152 -4.99 -3.85 3.56
CA ASN A 152 -5.14 -3.16 4.85
C ASN A 152 -6.61 -3.01 5.31
N PRO A 153 -7.57 -2.67 4.44
CA PRO A 153 -8.99 -2.60 4.83
C PRO A 153 -9.51 -3.93 5.38
N GLN A 154 -9.17 -5.05 4.72
CA GLN A 154 -9.59 -6.38 5.17
C GLN A 154 -8.98 -6.74 6.52
N ARG A 155 -7.71 -6.40 6.74
CA ARG A 155 -7.04 -6.61 8.05
C ARG A 155 -7.65 -5.78 9.16
N LEU A 156 -8.13 -4.57 8.88
CA LEU A 156 -8.85 -3.74 9.85
C LEU A 156 -10.15 -4.43 10.33
N ILE A 157 -10.92 -4.97 9.39
CA ILE A 157 -12.16 -5.70 9.69
C ILE A 157 -11.86 -6.93 10.56
N GLU A 158 -10.82 -7.69 10.23
CA GLU A 158 -10.42 -8.88 10.99
C GLU A 158 -9.95 -8.55 12.41
N ARG A 159 -9.21 -7.44 12.57
CA ARG A 159 -8.83 -6.93 13.90
C ARG A 159 -10.05 -6.62 14.76
N ALA A 160 -11.02 -5.90 14.21
CA ALA A 160 -12.25 -5.57 14.92
C ALA A 160 -13.03 -6.84 15.34
N LYS A 161 -13.17 -7.81 14.43
CA LYS A 161 -13.81 -9.10 14.71
C LYS A 161 -13.10 -9.88 15.82
N ARG A 162 -11.77 -9.96 15.78
CA ARG A 162 -10.97 -10.67 16.81
C ARG A 162 -11.09 -10.00 18.18
N LYS A 163 -11.00 -8.66 18.24
CA LYS A 163 -11.18 -7.91 19.48
C LYS A 163 -12.56 -8.17 20.08
N HIS A 164 -13.60 -8.14 19.25
CA HIS A 164 -14.96 -8.44 19.71
C HIS A 164 -15.09 -9.86 20.26
N ASN A 165 -14.53 -10.85 19.55
CA ASN A 165 -14.54 -12.25 20.00
C ASN A 165 -13.77 -12.44 21.32
N ASN A 166 -12.60 -11.82 21.46
CA ASN A 166 -11.83 -11.88 22.70
C ASN A 166 -12.60 -11.26 23.87
N ASN A 167 -13.22 -10.10 23.67
CA ASN A 167 -14.04 -9.47 24.71
C ASN A 167 -15.23 -10.36 25.12
N ARG A 168 -15.90 -10.98 24.15
CA ARG A 168 -16.99 -11.94 24.41
C ARG A 168 -16.48 -13.15 25.18
N TRP A 169 -15.31 -13.67 24.83
CA TRP A 169 -14.69 -14.79 25.54
C TRP A 169 -14.34 -14.42 26.98
N HIS A 170 -13.69 -13.28 27.21
CA HIS A 170 -13.37 -12.78 28.54
C HIS A 170 -14.63 -12.60 29.40
N SER A 171 -15.66 -11.97 28.86
CA SER A 171 -16.94 -11.79 29.55
C SER A 171 -17.61 -13.12 29.92
N ARG A 172 -17.65 -14.09 29.00
CA ARG A 172 -18.20 -15.43 29.31
C ARG A 172 -17.38 -16.14 30.38
N HIS A 173 -16.06 -16.08 30.27
CA HIS A 173 -15.15 -16.67 31.25
C HIS A 173 -15.32 -16.02 32.63
N GLU A 174 -15.44 -14.69 32.71
CA GLU A 174 -15.72 -13.99 33.97
C GLU A 174 -17.07 -14.42 34.59
N CYS A 175 -18.13 -14.55 33.78
CA CYS A 175 -19.42 -15.06 34.27
C CYS A 175 -19.36 -16.53 34.75
N GLU A 176 -18.58 -17.38 34.08
CA GLU A 176 -18.37 -18.78 34.51
C GLU A 176 -17.59 -18.83 35.83
N GLN A 177 -16.51 -18.05 35.95
CA GLN A 177 -15.75 -17.91 37.19
C GLN A 177 -16.62 -17.38 38.34
N TYR A 178 -17.53 -16.45 38.04
CA TYR A 178 -18.51 -15.95 39.02
C TYR A 178 -19.42 -17.05 39.57
N LYS A 179 -20.01 -17.86 38.68
CA LYS A 179 -20.89 -18.99 39.07
C LYS A 179 -20.16 -20.03 39.91
N LEU A 180 -18.90 -20.33 39.57
CA LEU A 180 -18.08 -21.30 40.29
C LEU A 180 -17.69 -20.82 41.69
N LYS A 181 -17.49 -19.51 41.88
CA LYS A 181 -17.07 -18.94 43.17
C LYS A 181 -18.16 -18.94 44.24
N LYS A 182 -19.43 -19.24 43.92
CA LYS A 182 -20.58 -19.20 44.87
C LYS A 182 -20.59 -17.92 45.73
N ASN A 183 -20.28 -16.78 45.13
CA ASN A 183 -20.31 -15.50 45.82
C ASN A 183 -21.71 -14.90 45.75
N ASN A 184 -22.22 -14.38 46.86
CA ASN A 184 -23.48 -13.65 46.91
C ASN A 184 -23.38 -12.22 46.35
N THR A 185 -22.22 -11.82 45.83
CA THR A 185 -21.92 -10.43 45.47
C THR A 185 -21.46 -10.35 44.03
N ASP A 186 -22.18 -9.59 43.17
CA ASP A 186 -21.87 -9.44 41.75
C ASP A 186 -20.55 -8.69 41.46
N ALA A 187 -20.19 -8.61 40.17
CA ALA A 187 -18.99 -7.91 39.69
C ALA A 187 -18.99 -6.39 39.95
N PHE A 188 -20.10 -5.81 40.42
CA PHE A 188 -20.26 -4.41 40.79
C PHE A 188 -20.36 -4.20 42.31
N GLY A 189 -20.18 -5.26 43.11
CA GLY A 189 -20.23 -5.19 44.58
C GLY A 189 -21.65 -5.31 45.16
N THR A 190 -22.64 -5.67 44.36
CA THR A 190 -24.03 -5.80 44.80
C THR A 190 -24.25 -7.17 45.42
N THR A 191 -24.54 -7.20 46.72
CA THR A 191 -24.79 -8.47 47.43
C THR A 191 -26.28 -8.83 47.39
N PHE A 192 -26.62 -9.98 46.80
CA PHE A 192 -27.95 -10.56 46.83
C PHE A 192 -28.16 -11.32 48.15
N LYS A 193 -29.26 -11.00 48.84
CA LYS A 193 -29.71 -11.72 50.04
C LYS A 193 -30.44 -13.00 49.66
#